data_AF-A0A4R8I595-F1
#
_entry.id   AF-A0A4R8I595-F1
#
_cell.length_a   1.000
_cell.length_b   1.000
_cell.length_c   1.000
_cell.angle_alpha   90.00
_cell.angle_beta   90.00
_cell.angle_gamma   90.00
#
_symmetry.space_group_name_H-M   'P 1'
#
loop_
_entity.id
_entity.type
_entity.pdbx_description
1 polymer ?
#
loop_
_entity_poly.entity_id
_entity_poly.type
_entity_poly.pdbx_seq_one_letter_code
_entity_poly.pdbx_strand_id
1 'polypeptide(L)'
;MNLNYRNKRKYTVSERENSRKYYLLGLNLQEVSKLMDIPKKTLEKWQQKYNWKDLKENNFAKSKALELKAKGLSTKEISSILKISLTTVWRYCK
;
A
#
# COMPACT_ATOMS: atom_id res chain seq x y z
N MET A 1 32.14 11.12 -28.20
CA MET A 1 31.70 10.01 -27.30
C MET A 1 30.95 10.64 -26.13
N ASN A 2 29.61 10.69 -26.16
CA ASN A 2 28.82 11.40 -25.14
C ASN A 2 28.49 10.46 -23.97
N LEU A 3 29.34 10.44 -22.95
CA LEU A 3 29.07 9.75 -21.69
C LEU A 3 28.12 10.60 -20.84
N ASN A 4 26.82 10.39 -21.03
CA ASN A 4 25.76 10.90 -20.17
C ASN A 4 25.86 10.26 -18.78
N TYR A 5 26.76 10.75 -17.92
CA TYR A 5 26.75 10.43 -16.49
C TYR A 5 25.52 11.08 -15.87
N ARG A 6 24.35 10.41 -15.99
CA ARG A 6 23.16 10.76 -15.22
C ARG A 6 23.48 10.56 -13.76
N ASN A 7 23.80 11.66 -13.08
CA ASN A 7 23.98 11.71 -11.64
C ASN A 7 22.63 11.27 -11.02
N LYS A 8 22.54 10.00 -10.63
CA LYS A 8 21.31 9.46 -10.05
C LYS A 8 21.18 10.02 -8.65
N ARG A 9 20.19 10.88 -8.42
CA ARG A 9 19.77 11.31 -7.08
C ARG A 9 19.69 10.08 -6.18
N LYS A 10 20.44 10.08 -5.10
CA LYS A 10 20.34 9.07 -4.05
C LYS A 10 19.18 9.46 -3.16
N TYR A 11 18.22 8.57 -3.02
CA TYR A 11 17.11 8.74 -2.10
C TYR A 11 17.45 8.09 -0.77
N THR A 12 17.07 8.76 0.30
CA THR A 12 17.19 8.30 1.68
C THR A 12 16.16 7.21 1.98
N VAL A 13 16.43 6.46 3.05
CA VAL A 13 15.48 5.50 3.60
C VAL A 13 14.18 6.19 4.04
N SER A 14 14.29 7.39 4.61
CA SER A 14 13.15 8.19 5.07
C SER A 14 12.22 8.58 3.92
N GLU A 15 12.76 9.04 2.79
CA GLU A 15 11.97 9.38 1.60
C GLU A 15 11.17 8.19 1.07
N ARG A 16 11.78 7.00 1.05
CA ARG A 16 11.10 5.76 0.68
C ARG A 16 9.98 5.41 1.66
N GLU A 17 10.22 5.53 2.96
CA GLU A 17 9.24 5.20 3.99
C GLU A 17 8.06 6.17 4.00
N ASN A 18 8.31 7.46 3.83
CA ASN A 18 7.25 8.46 3.71
C ASN A 18 6.42 8.22 2.44
N SER A 19 7.08 7.91 1.32
CA SER A 19 6.39 7.53 0.07
C SER A 19 5.51 6.29 0.25
N ARG A 20 5.99 5.27 0.98
CA ARG A 20 5.20 4.07 1.32
C ARG A 20 4.00 4.45 2.18
N LYS A 21 4.16 5.29 3.20
CA LYS A 21 3.06 5.74 4.08
C LYS A 21 1.95 6.40 3.25
N TYR A 22 2.29 7.36 2.40
CA TYR A 22 1.29 8.03 1.55
C TYR A 22 0.59 7.07 0.60
N TYR A 23 1.32 6.13 0.00
CA TYR A 23 0.72 5.10 -0.84
C TYR A 23 -0.29 4.21 -0.08
N LEU A 24 0.06 3.79 1.14
CA LEU A 24 -0.80 2.99 2.02
C LEU A 24 -2.01 3.78 2.56
N LEU A 25 -1.92 5.10 2.65
CA LEU A 25 -3.04 5.99 3.00
C LEU A 25 -4.07 6.15 1.86
N GLY A 26 -3.76 5.65 0.67
CA GLY A 26 -4.70 5.65 -0.44
C GLY A 26 -4.16 6.30 -1.70
N LEU A 27 -3.13 7.16 -1.60
CA LEU A 27 -2.58 7.86 -2.76
C LEU A 27 -2.04 6.88 -3.80
N ASN A 28 -2.17 7.26 -5.07
CA ASN A 28 -1.55 6.57 -6.20
C ASN A 28 -0.10 7.03 -6.38
N LEU A 29 0.70 6.27 -7.13
CA LEU A 29 2.12 6.59 -7.30
C LEU A 29 2.38 7.92 -8.03
N GLN A 30 1.43 8.41 -8.83
CA GLN A 30 1.55 9.71 -9.50
C GLN A 30 1.34 10.87 -8.53
N GLU A 31 0.41 10.74 -7.59
CA GLU A 31 0.19 11.71 -6.51
C GLU A 31 1.37 11.72 -5.55
N VAL A 32 1.87 10.54 -5.14
CA VAL A 32 3.07 10.45 -4.29
C VAL A 32 4.29 11.02 -5.00
N SER A 33 4.40 10.81 -6.32
CA SER A 33 5.48 11.38 -7.14
C SER A 33 5.48 12.90 -7.11
N LYS A 34 4.30 13.53 -7.26
CA LYS A 34 4.15 14.99 -7.18
C LYS A 34 4.39 15.51 -5.77
N LEU A 35 3.90 14.81 -4.75
CA LEU A 35 3.98 15.24 -3.35
C LEU A 35 5.42 15.22 -2.81
N MET A 36 6.19 14.18 -3.16
CA MET A 36 7.53 13.95 -2.62
C MET A 36 8.65 14.42 -3.57
N ASP A 37 8.30 14.90 -4.76
CA ASP A 37 9.24 15.18 -5.86
C ASP A 37 10.16 13.97 -6.14
N ILE A 38 9.56 12.78 -6.24
CA ILE A 38 10.26 11.53 -6.55
C ILE A 38 9.71 11.00 -7.87
N PRO A 39 10.55 10.67 -8.87
CA PRO A 39 10.09 10.11 -10.13
C PRO A 39 9.25 8.85 -9.92
N LYS A 40 8.08 8.79 -10.57
CA LYS A 40 7.18 7.62 -10.54
C LYS A 40 7.92 6.29 -10.76
N LYS A 41 8.87 6.26 -11.69
CA LYS A 41 9.68 5.05 -12.00
C LYS A 41 10.51 4.56 -10.81
N THR A 42 10.96 5.47 -9.93
CA THR A 42 11.64 5.11 -8.68
C THR A 42 10.63 4.51 -7.70
N LEU A 43 9.46 5.13 -7.57
CA LEU A 43 8.39 4.64 -6.69
C LEU A 43 7.88 3.25 -7.14
N GLU A 44 7.73 3.01 -8.44
CA GLU A 44 7.35 1.70 -9.00
C GLU A 44 8.37 0.62 -8.62
N LYS A 45 9.67 0.93 -8.73
CA LYS A 45 10.73 0.01 -8.30
C LYS A 45 10.65 -0.31 -6.81
N TRP A 46 10.38 0.69 -5.96
CA TRP A 46 10.20 0.45 -4.53
C TRP A 46 8.93 -0.33 -4.23
N GLN A 47 7.82 -0.01 -4.88
CA GLN A 47 6.56 -0.75 -4.75
C GLN A 47 6.77 -2.23 -5.04
N GLN A 48 7.46 -2.57 -6.13
CA GLN A 48 7.77 -3.96 -6.49
C GLN A 48 8.77 -4.60 -5.53
N LYS A 49 9.89 -3.93 -5.23
CA LYS A 49 10.94 -4.48 -4.37
C LYS A 49 10.47 -4.79 -2.94
N TYR A 50 9.51 -4.02 -2.44
CA TYR A 50 9.02 -4.10 -1.05
C TYR A 50 7.55 -4.52 -0.97
N ASN A 51 6.97 -5.05 -2.04
CA ASN A 51 5.59 -5.56 -2.10
C ASN A 51 4.54 -4.61 -1.49
N TRP A 52 4.58 -3.32 -1.84
CA TRP A 52 3.65 -2.35 -1.24
C TRP A 52 2.19 -2.63 -1.58
N LYS A 53 1.90 -3.33 -2.69
CA LYS A 53 0.53 -3.69 -3.09
C LYS A 53 -0.12 -4.61 -2.07
N ASP A 54 0.55 -5.70 -1.71
CA ASP A 54 0.06 -6.67 -0.72
C ASP A 54 -0.24 -5.99 0.63
N LEU A 55 0.59 -5.01 1.01
CA LEU A 55 0.39 -4.23 2.22
C LEU A 55 -0.83 -3.31 2.14
N LYS A 56 -1.08 -2.69 0.98
CA LYS A 56 -2.24 -1.83 0.75
C LYS A 56 -3.53 -2.64 0.73
N GLU A 57 -3.52 -3.80 0.05
CA GLU A 57 -4.67 -4.71 -0.02
C GLU A 57 -5.03 -5.27 1.36
N ASN A 58 -4.05 -5.69 2.15
CA ASN A 58 -4.27 -6.15 3.52
C ASN A 58 -4.89 -5.06 4.41
N ASN A 59 -4.42 -3.81 4.30
CA ASN A 59 -5.00 -2.69 5.06
C ASN A 59 -6.44 -2.38 4.63
N PHE A 60 -6.72 -2.43 3.32
CA PHE A 60 -8.06 -2.24 2.80
C PHE A 60 -9.01 -3.35 3.27
N ALA A 61 -8.61 -4.61 3.13
CA ALA A 61 -9.38 -5.77 3.58
C ALA A 61 -9.66 -5.71 5.09
N LYS A 62 -8.65 -5.34 5.90
CA LYS A 62 -8.82 -5.15 7.34
C LYS A 62 -9.81 -4.03 7.66
N SER A 63 -9.64 -2.86 7.04
CA SER A 63 -10.53 -1.70 7.27
C SER A 63 -11.97 -2.02 6.86
N LYS A 64 -12.15 -2.71 5.74
CA LYS A 64 -13.48 -3.14 5.27
C LYS A 64 -14.11 -4.20 6.16
N ALA A 65 -13.33 -5.15 6.66
CA ALA A 65 -13.80 -6.15 7.61
C ALA A 65 -14.32 -5.50 8.90
N LEU A 66 -13.58 -4.50 9.43
CA LEU A 66 -14.01 -3.73 10.59
C LEU A 66 -15.28 -2.93 10.33
N GLU A 67 -15.39 -2.26 9.17
CA GLU A 67 -16.60 -1.53 8.77
C GLU A 67 -17.83 -2.45 8.68
N LEU A 68 -17.68 -3.63 8.05
CA LEU A 68 -18.77 -4.61 7.94
C LEU A 68 -19.15 -5.20 9.30
N LYS A 69 -18.17 -5.42 10.18
CA LYS A 69 -18.43 -5.87 11.54
C LYS A 69 -19.20 -4.82 12.35
N ALA A 70 -18.85 -3.54 12.21
CA ALA A 70 -19.57 -2.43 12.83
C ALA A 70 -21.02 -2.30 12.31
N LYS A 71 -21.29 -2.71 11.07
CA LYS A 71 -22.65 -2.82 10.50
C LYS A 71 -23.44 -4.03 11.02
N GLY A 72 -22.86 -4.86 11.89
CA GLY A 72 -23.52 -6.01 12.49
C GLY A 72 -23.38 -7.32 11.72
N LEU A 73 -22.62 -7.35 10.61
CA LEU A 73 -22.44 -8.59 9.84
C LEU A 73 -21.63 -9.63 10.63
N SER A 74 -21.97 -10.89 10.42
CA SER A 74 -21.24 -12.02 10.98
C SER A 74 -19.89 -12.22 10.27
N THR A 75 -18.95 -12.87 10.96
CA THR A 75 -17.63 -13.18 10.38
C THR A 75 -17.72 -14.06 9.13
N LYS A 76 -18.75 -14.91 9.03
CA LYS A 76 -19.05 -15.73 7.84
C LYS A 76 -19.43 -14.88 6.64
N GLU A 77 -20.33 -13.91 6.83
CA GLU A 77 -20.74 -13.01 5.75
C GLU A 77 -19.59 -12.14 5.28
N ILE A 78 -18.80 -11.61 6.22
CA ILE A 78 -17.61 -10.81 5.91
C ILE A 78 -16.59 -11.61 5.09
N SER A 79 -16.38 -12.88 5.45
CA SER A 79 -15.50 -13.80 4.72
C SER A 79 -15.96 -14.00 3.27
N SER A 80 -17.26 -14.21 3.05
CA SER A 80 -17.84 -14.34 1.71
C SER A 80 -17.74 -13.06 0.89
N ILE A 81 -17.99 -11.89 1.49
CA ILE A 81 -17.94 -10.58 0.82
C ILE A 81 -16.50 -10.24 0.40
N LEU A 82 -15.55 -10.43 1.31
CA LEU A 82 -14.14 -10.06 1.10
C LEU A 82 -13.32 -11.18 0.44
N LYS A 83 -13.88 -12.38 0.26
CA LYS A 83 -13.22 -13.57 -0.28
C LYS A 83 -11.91 -13.91 0.45
N ILE A 84 -11.91 -13.73 1.78
CA ILE A 84 -10.77 -14.05 2.67
C ILE A 84 -11.20 -15.11 3.69
N SER A 85 -10.24 -15.85 4.26
CA SER A 85 -10.54 -16.92 5.21
C SER A 85 -11.19 -16.39 6.50
N LEU A 86 -12.06 -17.21 7.12
CA LEU A 86 -12.69 -16.90 8.41
C LEU A 86 -11.66 -16.56 9.49
N THR A 87 -10.52 -17.25 9.49
CA THR A 87 -9.41 -17.02 10.42
C THR A 87 -8.79 -15.65 10.24
N THR A 88 -8.65 -15.18 8.99
CA THR A 88 -8.15 -13.83 8.69
C THR A 88 -9.16 -12.76 9.10
N VAL A 89 -10.46 -12.98 8.84
CA VAL A 89 -11.53 -12.08 9.33
C VAL A 89 -11.51 -11.98 10.85
N TRP A 90 -11.40 -13.11 11.55
CA TRP A 90 -11.32 -13.13 13.01
C TRP A 90 -10.10 -12.35 13.52
N ARG A 91 -8.94 -12.49 12.89
CA ARG A 91 -7.74 -11.71 13.22
C ARG A 91 -7.91 -10.20 12.99
N TYR A 92 -8.69 -9.80 11.98
CA TYR A 92 -8.95 -8.40 11.69
C TYR A 92 -9.96 -7.76 12.65
N CYS A 93 -10.92 -8.55 13.15
CA CYS A 93 -12.00 -8.09 14.01
C CYS A 93 -11.82 -8.40 15.50
N LYS A 94 -10.68 -8.98 15.90
CA LYS A 94 -10.27 -9.13 17.30
C LYS A 94 -9.74 -7.81 17.84
#